data_AF-A0A6I7XFW2-F1
#
_entry.id   AF-A0A6I7XFW2-F1
#
_cell.length_a   1.000
_cell.length_b   1.000
_cell.length_c   1.000
_cell.angle_alpha   90.00
_cell.angle_beta   90.00
_cell.angle_gamma   90.00
#
_symmetry.space_group_name_H-M   'P 1'
#
loop_
_entity.id
_entity.type
_entity.pdbx_description
1 polymer ?
#
loop_
_entity_poly.entity_id
_entity_poly.type
_entity_poly.pdbx_seq_one_letter_code
_entity_poly.pdbx_strand_id
1 'polypeptide(L)'
;MSIKEVAKAVQVIREAQNEHGIIRIDGKEVHLKNEVLESLLDESQIKPLILKRESKYYPYEVSFINDHVTYYSLYTQERMEEEIGGIPNGRKFNGNREPSGLLIQ
;
A
#
# COMPACT_ATOMS: atom_id res chain seq x y z
N MET A 1 6.89 -11.26 31.09
CA MET A 1 5.75 -10.73 30.31
C MET A 1 4.47 -11.10 31.03
N SER A 2 3.65 -10.10 31.37
CA SER A 2 2.41 -10.22 32.13
C SER A 2 1.21 -9.90 31.25
N ILE A 3 0.01 -10.34 31.65
CA ILE A 3 -1.22 -10.02 30.92
C ILE A 3 -1.49 -8.52 30.81
N LYS A 4 -1.06 -7.72 31.81
CA LYS A 4 -1.20 -6.26 31.79
C LYS A 4 -0.29 -5.61 30.76
N GLU A 5 0.94 -6.09 30.64
CA GLU A 5 1.88 -5.62 29.61
C GLU A 5 1.37 -5.99 28.21
N VAL A 6 0.85 -7.20 28.03
CA VAL A 6 0.25 -7.64 26.77
C VAL A 6 -0.98 -6.80 26.42
N ALA A 7 -1.88 -6.53 27.38
CA ALA A 7 -3.06 -5.70 27.14
C ALA A 7 -2.69 -4.27 26.69
N LYS A 8 -1.66 -3.68 27.30
CA LYS A 8 -1.14 -2.36 26.88
C LYS A 8 -0.59 -2.39 25.45
N ALA A 9 0.17 -3.42 25.09
CA ALA A 9 0.67 -3.58 23.72
C ALA A 9 -0.47 -3.76 22.71
N VAL A 10 -1.49 -4.56 23.05
CA VAL A 10 -2.68 -4.76 22.20
C VAL A 10 -3.42 -3.44 21.97
N GLN A 11 -3.53 -2.60 23.00
CA GLN A 11 -4.18 -1.30 22.86
C GLN A 11 -3.44 -0.39 21.87
N VAL A 12 -2.11 -0.27 22.01
CA VAL A 12 -1.27 0.52 21.09
C VAL A 12 -1.39 0.00 19.65
N ILE A 13 -1.40 -1.32 19.46
CA ILE A 13 -1.58 -1.90 18.12
C ILE A 13 -2.97 -1.56 17.57
N ARG A 14 -4.03 -1.63 18.38
CA ARG A 14 -5.39 -1.29 17.94
C ARG A 14 -5.52 0.18 17.54
N GLU A 15 -4.92 1.09 18.31
CA GLU A 15 -4.86 2.51 17.96
C GLU A 15 -4.18 2.69 16.60
N ALA A 16 -3.03 2.05 16.41
CA ALA A 16 -2.31 2.08 15.13
C ALA A 16 -3.12 1.47 13.96
N GLN A 17 -3.90 0.40 14.20
CA GLN A 17 -4.78 -0.19 13.20
C GLN A 17 -5.94 0.75 12.81
N ASN A 18 -6.51 1.45 13.79
CA ASN A 18 -7.63 2.36 13.57
C ASN A 18 -7.20 3.66 12.88
N GLU A 19 -6.07 4.23 13.29
CA GLU A 19 -5.64 5.57 12.85
C GLU A 19 -4.69 5.55 11.66
N HIS A 20 -3.83 4.55 11.55
CA HIS A 20 -2.75 4.52 10.55
C HIS A 20 -2.98 3.48 9.45
N GLY A 21 -4.16 2.84 9.43
CA GLY A 21 -4.52 1.84 8.42
C GLY A 21 -3.60 0.62 8.39
N ILE A 22 -2.92 0.32 9.50
CA ILE A 22 -2.20 -0.93 9.69
C ILE A 22 -3.23 -2.05 9.83
N ILE A 23 -3.07 -3.12 9.08
CA ILE A 23 -3.91 -4.33 9.17
C ILE A 23 -3.22 -5.33 10.10
N ARG A 24 -1.93 -5.58 9.88
CA ARG A 24 -1.15 -6.59 10.62
C ARG A 24 0.32 -6.21 10.65
N ILE A 25 1.01 -6.57 11.73
CA ILE A 25 2.47 -6.54 11.83
C ILE A 25 2.94 -7.98 12.10
N ASP A 26 3.88 -8.47 11.31
CA ASP A 26 4.50 -9.78 11.46
C ASP A 26 6.02 -9.64 11.31
N GLY A 27 6.74 -9.63 12.44
CA GLY A 27 8.19 -9.37 12.43
C GLY A 27 8.54 -8.03 11.79
N LYS A 28 9.17 -8.07 10.61
CA LYS A 28 9.57 -6.89 9.83
C LYS A 28 8.59 -6.56 8.69
N GLU A 29 7.45 -7.20 8.65
CA GLU A 29 6.44 -7.01 7.62
C GLU A 29 5.23 -6.28 8.21
N VAL A 30 4.79 -5.23 7.51
CA VAL A 30 3.63 -4.44 7.88
C VAL A 30 2.62 -4.49 6.75
N HIS A 31 1.51 -5.15 7.01
CA HIS A 31 0.36 -5.18 6.13
C HIS A 31 -0.44 -3.91 6.33
N LEU A 32 -0.60 -3.12 5.27
CA LEU A 32 -1.33 -1.87 5.27
C LEU A 32 -2.61 -1.98 4.43
N LYS A 33 -3.56 -1.08 4.68
CA LYS A 33 -4.62 -0.77 3.70
C LYS A 33 -3.98 -0.22 2.42
N ASN A 34 -4.63 -0.47 1.29
CA ASN A 34 -4.10 -0.08 -0.02
C ASN A 34 -3.86 1.44 -0.12
N GLU A 35 -4.76 2.28 0.42
CA GLU A 35 -4.65 3.74 0.38
C GLU A 35 -3.43 4.27 1.14
N VAL A 36 -3.12 3.64 2.27
CA VAL A 36 -1.96 3.99 3.09
C VAL A 36 -0.68 3.57 2.38
N LEU A 37 -0.66 2.37 1.80
CA LEU A 37 0.48 1.91 1.00
C LEU A 37 0.74 2.85 -0.19
N GLU A 38 -0.30 3.22 -0.93
CA GLU A 38 -0.22 4.13 -2.08
C GLU A 38 0.34 5.51 -1.68
N SER A 39 -0.13 6.05 -0.55
CA SER A 39 0.34 7.33 -0.02
C SER A 39 1.81 7.28 0.40
N LEU A 40 2.24 6.19 1.05
CA LEU A 40 3.64 5.99 1.44
C LEU A 40 4.56 5.72 0.23
N LEU A 41 4.05 5.09 -0.83
CA LEU A 41 4.79 4.92 -2.08
C LEU A 41 5.05 6.27 -2.76
N ASP A 42 4.04 7.15 -2.79
CA ASP A 42 4.20 8.52 -3.30
C ASP A 42 5.16 9.34 -2.42
N GLU A 43 5.05 9.27 -1.09
CA GLU A 43 5.96 9.99 -0.18
C GLU A 43 7.41 9.49 -0.30
N SER A 44 7.61 8.17 -0.31
CA SER A 44 8.95 7.56 -0.29
C SER A 44 9.65 7.63 -1.65
N GLN A 45 8.90 7.79 -2.75
CA GLN A 45 9.39 7.71 -4.13
C GLN A 45 10.14 6.39 -4.42
N ILE A 46 9.87 5.34 -3.62
CA ILE A 46 10.47 4.02 -3.78
C ILE A 46 9.66 3.26 -4.82
N LYS A 47 10.37 2.66 -5.79
CA LYS A 47 9.73 1.77 -6.76
C LYS A 47 9.20 0.51 -6.07
N PRO A 48 7.89 0.23 -6.12
CA PRO A 48 7.34 -0.97 -5.51
C PRO A 48 7.72 -2.23 -6.29
N LEU A 49 7.77 -3.35 -5.57
CA LEU A 49 7.71 -4.69 -6.11
C LEU A 49 6.24 -5.12 -6.24
N ILE A 50 5.87 -5.65 -7.40
CA ILE A 50 4.52 -6.16 -7.66
C ILE A 50 4.62 -7.65 -7.94
N LEU A 51 4.05 -8.47 -7.06
CA LEU A 51 4.06 -9.93 -7.16
C LEU A 51 2.66 -10.47 -7.47
N LYS A 52 2.60 -11.51 -8.30
CA LYS A 52 1.38 -12.28 -8.50
C LYS A 52 1.27 -13.36 -7.42
N ARG A 53 0.07 -13.59 -6.94
CA ARG A 53 -0.27 -14.58 -5.90
C ARG A 53 -1.32 -15.55 -6.42
N GLU A 54 -1.30 -16.77 -5.90
CA GLU A 54 -2.32 -17.79 -6.16
C GLU A 54 -3.59 -17.51 -5.33
N SER A 55 -4.23 -16.37 -5.57
CA SER A 55 -5.46 -15.95 -4.90
C SER A 55 -6.45 -15.41 -5.91
N LYS A 56 -7.68 -15.93 -5.88
CA LYS A 56 -8.77 -15.47 -6.74
C LYS A 56 -9.21 -14.04 -6.41
N TYR A 57 -9.17 -13.67 -5.13
CA TYR A 57 -9.70 -12.39 -4.64
C TYR A 57 -8.62 -11.31 -4.61
N TYR A 58 -7.41 -11.66 -4.19
CA TYR A 58 -6.27 -10.75 -4.08
C TYR A 58 -5.06 -11.31 -4.83
N PRO A 59 -5.12 -11.37 -6.18
CA PRO A 59 -4.09 -11.98 -7.01
C PRO A 59 -2.78 -11.20 -7.05
N TYR A 60 -2.72 -10.01 -6.44
CA TYR A 60 -1.52 -9.18 -6.44
C TYR A 60 -1.12 -8.78 -5.03
N GLU A 61 0.18 -8.64 -4.84
CA GLU A 61 0.79 -7.98 -3.69
C GLU A 61 1.71 -6.88 -4.20
N VAL A 62 1.58 -5.71 -3.58
CA VAL A 62 2.45 -4.57 -3.82
C VAL A 62 3.22 -4.35 -2.53
N SER A 63 4.54 -4.27 -2.63
CA SER A 63 5.39 -4.07 -1.47
C SER A 63 6.60 -3.19 -1.77
N PHE A 64 7.13 -2.57 -0.73
CA PHE A 64 8.40 -1.86 -0.78
C PHE A 64 9.11 -1.97 0.56
N ILE A 65 10.43 -1.76 0.56
CA ILE A 65 11.25 -1.82 1.76
C ILE A 65 11.71 -0.41 2.08
N ASN A 66 11.46 0.04 3.31
CA ASN A 66 12.01 1.28 3.86
C ASN A 66 12.52 1.00 5.28
N ASP A 67 13.70 1.52 5.63
CA ASP A 67 14.35 1.31 6.94
C ASP A 67 14.34 -0.15 7.44
N HIS A 68 14.62 -1.10 6.54
CA HIS A 68 14.61 -2.54 6.82
C HIS A 68 13.25 -3.14 7.21
N VAL A 69 12.16 -2.40 7.01
CA VAL A 69 10.77 -2.84 7.17
C VAL A 69 10.14 -3.02 5.79
N THR A 70 9.45 -4.14 5.59
CA THR A 70 8.67 -4.40 4.36
C THR A 70 7.24 -3.95 4.59
N TYR A 71 6.80 -2.97 3.82
CA TYR A 71 5.42 -2.52 3.79
C TYR A 71 4.73 -3.17 2.60
N TYR A 72 3.57 -3.77 2.82
CA TYR A 72 2.85 -4.46 1.75
C TYR A 72 1.34 -4.29 1.86
N SER A 73 0.67 -4.43 0.73
CA SER A 73 -0.78 -4.56 0.68
C SER A 73 -1.20 -5.51 -0.44
N LEU A 74 -2.37 -6.10 -0.26
CA LEU A 74 -2.94 -7.08 -1.17
C LEU A 74 -3.98 -6.40 -2.05
N TYR A 75 -3.90 -6.64 -3.35
CA TYR A 75 -4.72 -5.95 -4.33
C TYR A 75 -5.62 -6.93 -5.08
N THR A 76 -6.86 -6.49 -5.31
CA THR A 76 -7.76 -7.11 -6.29
C THR A 76 -7.25 -6.82 -7.69
N GLN A 77 -7.74 -7.56 -8.69
CA GLN A 77 -7.43 -7.21 -10.08
C GLN A 77 -7.94 -5.82 -10.45
N GLU A 78 -9.15 -5.47 -10.03
CA GLU A 78 -9.78 -4.16 -10.29
C GLU A 78 -8.92 -3.01 -9.75
N ARG A 79 -8.48 -3.08 -8.49
CA ARG A 79 -7.66 -2.03 -7.89
C ARG A 79 -6.27 -1.94 -8.52
N MET A 80 -5.68 -3.06 -8.94
CA MET A 80 -4.43 -2.99 -9.70
C MET A 80 -4.61 -2.29 -11.04
N GLU A 81 -5.77 -2.36 -11.68
CA GLU A 81 -6.06 -1.66 -12.94
C GLU A 81 -6.28 -0.15 -12.73
N GLU A 82 -6.44 0.28 -11.48
CA GLU A 82 -6.47 1.70 -11.06
C GLU A 82 -5.04 2.26 -10.87
N GLU A 83 -4.92 3.56 -10.64
CA GLU A 83 -3.62 4.21 -10.44
C GLU A 83 -2.99 3.76 -9.11
N ILE A 84 -1.71 3.37 -9.11
CA ILE A 84 -0.97 3.02 -7.89
C ILE A 84 0.05 4.13 -7.63
N GLY A 85 -0.11 4.85 -6.52
CA GLY A 85 0.76 5.98 -6.16
C GLY A 85 0.68 7.16 -7.15
N GLY A 86 -0.52 7.48 -7.66
CA GLY A 86 -0.72 8.56 -8.65
C GLY A 86 -0.16 8.24 -10.05
N ILE A 87 0.35 7.03 -10.27
CA ILE A 87 0.81 6.57 -11.58
C ILE A 87 -0.27 5.68 -12.18
N PRO A 88 -0.90 6.10 -13.30
CA PRO A 88 -1.89 5.27 -13.97
C PRO A 88 -1.26 3.97 -14.45
N ASN A 89 -1.82 2.84 -14.02
CA ASN A 89 -1.42 1.55 -14.58
C ASN A 89 -1.82 1.56 -16.06
N GLY A 90 -0.84 1.41 -16.96
CA GLY A 90 -0.93 1.70 -18.39
C GLY A 90 -1.93 0.87 -19.22
N ARG A 91 -2.93 0.24 -18.61
CA ARG A 91 -4.01 -0.51 -19.28
C ARG A 91 -5.29 0.29 -19.48
N LYS A 92 -5.42 1.50 -18.91
CA LYS A 92 -6.56 2.42 -19.15
C LYS A 92 -6.21 3.72 -19.87
N PHE A 93 -5.02 3.83 -20.49
CA PHE A 93 -4.75 4.90 -21.45
C PHE A 93 -5.13 4.47 -22.87
N ASN A 94 -6.42 4.24 -23.09
CA ASN A 94 -6.97 4.23 -24.43
C ASN A 94 -8.28 5.03 -24.42
N GLY A 95 -8.17 6.33 -24.73
CA GLY A 95 -9.30 7.23 -24.97
C GLY A 95 -9.33 8.47 -24.08
N ASN A 96 -8.81 9.58 -24.61
CA ASN A 96 -9.09 10.97 -24.22
C ASN A 96 -8.67 11.43 -22.80
N ARG A 97 -7.40 11.79 -22.67
CA ARG A 97 -7.04 13.06 -22.01
C ARG A 97 -6.29 13.90 -23.02
N GLU A 98 -6.94 14.97 -23.47
CA GLU A 98 -6.25 16.09 -24.12
C GLU A 98 -5.10 16.56 -23.20
N PRO A 99 -3.94 16.96 -23.74
CA PRO A 99 -2.88 17.47 -22.92
C PRO A 99 -3.35 18.82 -22.35
N SER A 100 -3.70 18.85 -21.06
CA SER A 100 -3.76 20.10 -20.32
C SER A 100 -2.37 20.72 -20.39
N GLY A 101 -2.23 21.71 -21.26
CA GLY A 101 -0.98 22.42 -21.49
C GLY A 101 -0.44 22.96 -20.19
N LEU A 102 0.74 22.46 -19.79
CA LEU A 102 1.66 23.28 -19.04
C LEU A 102 2.42 24.14 -20.05
N LEU A 103 1.93 25.38 -20.22
CA LEU A 103 2.79 26.49 -20.62
C LEU A 103 3.83 26.66 -19.51
N ILE A 104 5.08 26.32 -19.81
CA ILE A 104 6.23 26.80 -19.06
C ILE A 104 6.99 27.72 -20.01
N GLN A 105 6.90 29.02 -19.68
CA GLN A 105 7.61 30.22 -20.14
C GLN A 105 8.42 30.15 -21.45
#